data_AF-A0A1B7VVY4-F1
#
_entry.id   AF-A0A1B7VVY4-F1
#
_cell.length_a   1.000
_cell.length_b   1.000
_cell.length_c   1.000
_cell.angle_alpha   90.00
_cell.angle_beta   90.00
_cell.angle_gamma   90.00
#
_symmetry.space_group_name_H-M   'P 1'
#
loop_
_entity.id
_entity.type
_entity.pdbx_description
1 polymer ?
#
loop_
_entity_poly.entity_id
_entity_poly.type
_entity_poly.pdbx_seq_one_letter_code
_entity_poly.pdbx_strand_id
1 'polypeptide(L)'
;MTFCSVILTLSIPVFMPNLVFANSHYLKDSKQETTINLTKNDLNGDLLLKINTANNFAGNIKLNGKNIQKIEANSTEIHLLSLLQKGKNILEINSVQKSTGANLQVELTGTNTQISQESGGSGNIQHTLVINVP
;
A
#
# COMPACT_ATOMS: atom_id res chain seq x y z
N MET A 1 -30.77 -10.23 -51.63
CA MET A 1 -31.15 -10.11 -50.20
C MET A 1 -29.91 -9.67 -49.45
N THR A 2 -29.94 -8.46 -48.90
CA THR A 2 -28.79 -7.78 -48.28
C THR A 2 -28.71 -8.19 -46.81
N PHE A 3 -27.64 -8.86 -46.40
CA PHE A 3 -27.38 -9.12 -44.98
C PHE A 3 -26.43 -8.06 -44.43
N CYS A 4 -26.99 -7.14 -43.66
CA CYS A 4 -26.25 -6.13 -42.90
C CYS A 4 -25.76 -6.80 -41.62
N SER A 5 -24.45 -7.07 -41.52
CA SER A 5 -23.84 -7.56 -40.27
C SER A 5 -23.51 -6.36 -39.39
N VAL A 6 -24.28 -6.17 -38.33
CA VAL A 6 -23.99 -5.19 -37.27
C VAL A 6 -22.93 -5.80 -36.37
N ILE A 7 -21.70 -5.29 -36.46
CA ILE A 7 -20.63 -5.65 -35.53
C ILE A 7 -20.87 -4.85 -34.25
N LEU A 8 -21.39 -5.52 -33.22
CA LEU A 8 -21.52 -4.97 -31.87
C LEU A 8 -20.14 -5.04 -31.20
N THR A 9 -19.40 -3.93 -31.20
CA THR A 9 -18.15 -3.86 -30.42
C THR A 9 -18.48 -3.55 -28.97
N LEU A 10 -18.49 -4.58 -28.13
CA LEU A 10 -18.49 -4.41 -26.67
C LEU A 10 -17.13 -3.84 -26.27
N SER A 11 -17.06 -2.53 -26.04
CA SER A 11 -15.89 -1.91 -25.40
C SER A 11 -15.91 -2.27 -23.92
N ILE A 12 -15.22 -3.35 -23.56
CA ILE A 12 -14.99 -3.69 -22.16
C ILE A 12 -13.93 -2.71 -21.65
N PRO A 13 -14.19 -1.86 -20.64
CA PRO A 13 -13.13 -1.07 -20.03
C PRO A 13 -12.15 -2.05 -19.37
N VAL A 14 -10.94 -2.14 -19.92
CA VAL A 14 -9.85 -2.89 -19.29
C VAL A 14 -9.42 -2.09 -18.06
N PHE A 15 -9.93 -2.46 -16.90
CA PHE A 15 -9.51 -1.91 -15.62
C PHE A 15 -8.12 -2.47 -15.30
N MET A 16 -7.07 -1.73 -15.64
CA MET A 16 -5.70 -2.09 -15.28
C MET A 16 -5.45 -1.71 -13.81
N PRO A 17 -5.20 -2.67 -12.90
CA PRO A 17 -4.66 -2.33 -11.59
C PRO A 17 -3.28 -1.68 -11.79
N ASN A 18 -2.99 -0.64 -10.99
CA ASN A 18 -1.69 0.01 -11.01
C ASN A 18 -0.66 -0.91 -10.34
N LEU A 19 0.01 -1.75 -11.13
CA LEU A 19 1.00 -2.71 -10.64
C LEU A 19 2.32 -1.98 -10.39
N VAL A 20 2.64 -1.73 -9.12
CA VAL A 20 3.93 -1.20 -8.69
C VAL A 20 4.86 -2.37 -8.34
N PHE A 21 5.95 -2.52 -9.10
CA PHE A 21 6.98 -3.54 -8.84
C PHE A 21 8.05 -3.00 -7.89
N ALA A 22 8.36 -3.74 -6.82
CA ALA A 22 9.39 -3.40 -5.85
C ALA A 22 10.81 -3.77 -6.35
N ASN A 23 11.79 -2.90 -6.11
CA ASN A 23 13.20 -3.11 -6.42
C ASN A 23 13.92 -3.69 -5.19
N SER A 24 14.35 -4.95 -5.26
CA SER A 24 15.00 -5.65 -4.14
C SER A 24 16.53 -5.48 -4.19
N HIS A 25 17.05 -4.34 -3.71
CA HIS A 25 18.47 -4.19 -3.39
C HIS A 25 18.63 -4.20 -1.86
N TYR A 26 19.37 -5.17 -1.34
CA TYR A 26 19.75 -5.25 0.08
C TYR A 26 20.59 -4.03 0.48
N LEU A 27 19.95 -3.01 1.04
CA LEU A 27 20.59 -1.79 1.54
C LEU A 27 20.59 -1.76 3.07
N LYS A 28 21.59 -1.09 3.64
CA LYS A 28 21.68 -0.82 5.10
C LYS A 28 20.56 0.08 5.62
N ASP A 29 19.92 0.83 4.73
CA ASP A 29 18.70 1.60 4.98
C ASP A 29 17.85 1.54 3.71
N SER A 30 16.56 1.23 3.85
CA SER A 30 15.61 1.18 2.73
C SER A 30 14.56 2.26 2.90
N LYS A 31 14.44 3.14 1.90
CA LYS A 31 13.37 4.14 1.83
C LYS A 31 12.57 3.96 0.55
N GLN A 32 11.28 3.73 0.70
CA GLN A 32 10.34 3.63 -0.41
C GLN A 32 9.22 4.63 -0.24
N GLU A 33 8.86 5.32 -1.32
CA GLU A 33 7.72 6.23 -1.35
C GLU A 33 6.76 5.80 -2.46
N THR A 34 5.46 5.86 -2.19
CA THR A 34 4.43 5.52 -3.17
C THR A 34 3.24 6.44 -3.04
N THR A 35 2.76 6.92 -4.17
CA THR A 35 1.59 7.79 -4.23
C THR A 35 0.37 7.01 -4.69
N ILE A 36 -0.74 7.24 -4.00
CA ILE A 36 -2.03 6.57 -4.20
C ILE A 36 -3.07 7.66 -4.36
N ASN A 37 -3.84 7.59 -5.43
CA ASN A 37 -4.95 8.51 -5.66
C ASN A 37 -6.24 7.72 -5.53
N LEU A 38 -7.01 8.00 -4.47
CA LEU A 38 -8.29 7.35 -4.26
C LEU A 38 -9.37 8.01 -5.12
N THR A 39 -10.34 7.22 -5.54
CA THR A 39 -11.57 7.68 -6.18
C THR A 39 -12.71 7.76 -5.16
N LYS A 40 -13.82 8.43 -5.49
CA LYS A 40 -15.02 8.43 -4.65
C LYS A 40 -15.56 7.03 -4.38
N ASN A 41 -15.37 6.10 -5.31
CA ASN A 41 -15.82 4.71 -5.15
C ASN A 41 -14.96 3.95 -4.13
N ASP A 42 -13.67 4.28 -4.03
CA ASP A 42 -12.78 3.66 -3.02
C ASP A 42 -13.17 4.06 -1.60
N LEU A 43 -13.73 5.25 -1.42
CA LEU A 43 -14.20 5.74 -0.11
C LEU A 43 -15.49 5.06 0.39
N ASN A 44 -16.21 4.38 -0.50
CA ASN A 44 -17.43 3.65 -0.15
C ASN A 44 -17.15 2.19 0.26
N GLY A 45 -15.92 1.71 0.09
CA GLY A 45 -15.50 0.37 0.47
C GLY A 45 -14.75 0.33 1.78
N ASP A 46 -13.84 -0.63 1.90
CA ASP A 46 -12.84 -0.69 2.95
C ASP A 46 -11.46 -0.37 2.35
N LEU A 47 -10.55 0.17 3.17
CA LEU A 47 -9.15 0.36 2.80
C LEU A 47 -8.29 -0.21 3.93
N LEU A 48 -7.89 -1.47 3.74
CA LEU A 48 -7.13 -2.24 4.71
C LEU A 48 -5.65 -2.11 4.41
N LEU A 49 -4.90 -1.60 5.39
CA LEU A 49 -3.45 -1.72 5.43
C LEU A 49 -3.09 -2.98 6.23
N LYS A 50 -2.30 -3.85 5.61
CA LYS A 50 -1.72 -5.03 6.26
C LYS A 50 -0.21 -4.95 6.18
N ILE A 51 0.43 -5.04 7.33
CA ILE A 51 1.88 -5.08 7.46
C ILE A 51 2.25 -6.48 7.93
N ASN A 52 2.97 -7.23 7.10
CA ASN A 52 3.53 -8.53 7.48
C ASN A 52 5.04 -8.39 7.69
N THR A 53 5.56 -9.02 8.73
CA THR A 53 6.96 -8.90 9.11
C THR A 53 7.52 -10.26 9.49
N ALA A 54 8.81 -10.46 9.27
CA ALA A 54 9.52 -11.57 9.89
C ALA A 54 9.61 -11.40 11.44
N ASN A 55 10.01 -12.46 12.13
CA ASN A 55 10.16 -12.45 13.60
C ASN A 55 11.11 -11.33 14.08
N ASN A 56 10.81 -10.78 15.27
CA ASN A 56 11.59 -9.72 15.94
C ASN A 56 11.58 -8.35 15.25
N PHE A 57 10.52 -8.04 14.52
CA PHE A 57 10.31 -6.72 13.94
C PHE A 57 9.67 -5.77 14.94
N ALA A 58 10.17 -4.55 15.03
CA ALA A 58 9.58 -3.49 15.84
C ALA A 58 9.48 -2.20 15.02
N GLY A 59 8.30 -1.59 15.02
CA GLY A 59 8.05 -0.40 14.24
C GLY A 59 6.80 0.36 14.66
N ASN A 60 6.57 1.48 13.98
CA ASN A 60 5.42 2.33 14.19
C ASN A 60 4.84 2.78 12.86
N ILE A 61 3.52 2.89 12.85
CA ILE A 61 2.74 3.40 11.73
C ILE A 61 2.23 4.77 12.16
N LYS A 62 2.61 5.80 11.40
CA LYS A 62 2.17 7.17 11.61
C LYS A 62 1.28 7.61 10.45
N LEU A 63 0.23 8.36 10.75
CA LEU A 63 -0.59 9.05 9.76
C LEU A 63 -0.55 10.55 10.05
N ASN A 64 -0.14 11.34 9.06
CA ASN A 64 0.02 12.79 9.18
C ASN A 64 0.88 13.17 10.40
N GLY A 65 1.96 12.41 10.64
CA GLY A 65 2.89 12.58 11.77
C GLY A 65 2.40 12.01 13.11
N LYS A 66 1.13 11.62 13.25
CA LYS A 66 0.58 11.03 14.48
C LYS A 66 0.73 9.52 14.49
N ASN A 67 1.25 8.94 15.57
CA ASN A 67 1.30 7.48 15.74
C ASN A 67 -0.12 6.92 15.85
N ILE A 68 -0.48 6.00 14.94
CA ILE A 68 -1.80 5.35 14.92
C ILE A 68 -1.73 3.90 15.36
N GLN A 69 -0.56 3.24 15.23
CA GLN A 69 -0.41 1.83 15.58
C GLN A 69 1.07 1.46 15.72
N LYS A 70 1.37 0.55 16.65
CA LYS A 70 2.69 -0.11 16.75
C LYS A 70 2.66 -1.45 16.03
N ILE A 71 3.80 -1.82 15.46
CA ILE A 71 4.05 -3.14 14.88
C ILE A 71 4.76 -3.96 15.97
N GLU A 72 4.01 -4.85 16.63
CA GLU A 72 4.49 -5.65 17.77
C GLU A 72 4.46 -7.16 17.50
N ALA A 73 3.95 -7.57 16.34
CA ALA A 73 3.80 -8.97 15.93
C ALA A 73 4.12 -9.15 14.44
N ASN A 74 4.13 -10.41 13.98
CA ASN A 74 4.42 -10.78 12.59
C ASN A 74 3.37 -10.28 11.58
N SER A 75 2.22 -9.80 12.05
CA SER A 75 1.20 -9.18 11.22
C SER A 75 0.48 -8.08 12.00
N THR A 76 0.17 -6.97 11.33
CA THR A 76 -0.58 -5.84 11.88
C THR A 76 -1.53 -5.32 10.81
N GLU A 77 -2.80 -5.16 11.15
CA GLU A 77 -3.86 -4.74 10.23
C GLU A 77 -4.53 -3.45 10.74
N ILE A 78 -4.82 -2.52 9.83
CA ILE A 78 -5.46 -1.23 10.14
C ILE A 78 -6.44 -0.86 9.03
N HIS A 79 -7.68 -0.56 9.41
CA HIS A 79 -8.66 0.08 8.53
C HIS A 79 -8.37 1.58 8.44
N LEU A 80 -7.89 2.05 7.28
CA LEU A 80 -7.40 3.42 7.13
C LEU A 80 -8.50 4.44 6.85
N LEU A 81 -9.63 4.06 6.24
CA LEU A 81 -10.63 5.04 5.77
C LEU A 81 -11.12 5.99 6.86
N SER A 82 -11.38 5.47 8.06
CA SER A 82 -11.85 6.27 9.20
C SER A 82 -10.83 7.29 9.72
N LEU A 83 -9.56 7.14 9.33
CA LEU A 83 -8.44 7.97 9.78
C LEU A 83 -8.00 8.99 8.72
N LEU A 84 -8.40 8.80 7.46
CA LEU A 84 -8.01 9.65 6.34
C LEU A 84 -8.81 10.96 6.33
N GLN A 85 -8.15 12.03 5.90
CA GLN A 85 -8.76 13.35 5.69
C GLN A 85 -8.83 13.65 4.20
N LYS A 86 -9.74 14.55 3.80
CA LYS A 86 -9.77 15.05 2.42
C LYS A 86 -8.41 15.68 2.05
N GLY A 87 -7.95 15.41 0.84
CA GLY A 87 -6.65 15.88 0.34
C GLY A 87 -5.50 14.92 0.66
N LYS A 88 -4.30 15.47 0.85
CA LYS A 88 -3.06 14.69 1.02
C LYS A 88 -2.97 14.12 2.43
N ASN A 89 -2.81 12.81 2.53
CA ASN A 89 -2.46 12.09 3.74
C ASN A 89 -1.10 11.42 3.58
N ILE A 90 -0.29 11.44 4.63
CA ILE A 90 1.05 10.84 4.63
C ILE A 90 1.06 9.73 5.67
N LEU A 91 1.13 8.49 5.20
CA LEU A 91 1.30 7.33 6.04
C LEU A 91 2.78 6.93 6.05
N GLU A 92 3.40 6.91 7.22
CA GLU A 92 4.80 6.53 7.39
C GLU A 92 4.90 5.27 8.23
N ILE A 93 5.46 4.22 7.64
CA ILE A 93 5.77 2.96 8.30
C ILE A 93 7.27 2.98 8.54
N ASN A 94 7.66 3.11 9.80
CA ASN A 94 9.06 3.15 10.21
C ASN A 94 9.36 1.95 11.08
N SER A 95 10.52 1.36 10.86
CA SER A 95 10.95 0.18 11.61
C SER A 95 12.45 0.09 11.71
N VAL A 96 12.91 -0.51 12.80
CA VAL A 96 14.33 -0.77 13.03
C VAL A 96 14.54 -2.28 13.05
N GLN A 97 15.25 -2.79 12.05
CA GLN A 97 15.55 -4.20 11.95
C GLN A 97 16.96 -4.51 12.47
N LYS A 98 17.03 -5.32 13.53
CA LYS A 98 18.29 -5.70 14.19
C LYS A 98 19.00 -6.90 13.54
N SER A 99 18.28 -7.75 12.81
CA SER A 99 18.85 -8.94 12.15
C SER A 99 18.81 -8.83 10.62
N THR A 100 19.83 -9.36 9.96
CA THR A 100 19.90 -9.44 8.50
C THR A 100 18.91 -10.47 7.95
N GLY A 101 18.16 -10.10 6.91
CA GLY A 101 17.32 -11.03 6.14
C GLY A 101 15.84 -11.07 6.55
N ALA A 102 15.36 -10.09 7.31
CA ALA A 102 13.94 -9.94 7.55
C ALA A 102 13.28 -9.16 6.40
N ASN A 103 12.12 -9.65 5.98
CA ASN A 103 11.29 -8.99 4.99
C ASN A 103 10.14 -8.27 5.71
N LEU A 104 9.93 -7.01 5.33
CA LEU A 104 8.74 -6.22 5.61
C LEU A 104 7.89 -6.23 4.34
N GLN A 105 6.65 -6.69 4.46
CA GLN A 105 5.66 -6.59 3.42
C GLN A 105 4.58 -5.60 3.83
N VAL A 106 4.35 -4.62 2.97
CA VAL A 106 3.32 -3.59 3.12
C VAL A 106 2.27 -3.83 2.05
N GLU A 107 1.08 -4.22 2.47
CA GLU A 107 -0.07 -4.44 1.60
C GLU A 107 -1.14 -3.39 1.88
N LEU A 108 -1.68 -2.78 0.83
CA LEU A 108 -2.84 -1.91 0.90
C LEU A 108 -3.89 -2.44 -0.07
N THR A 109 -5.06 -2.80 0.47
CA THR A 109 -6.16 -3.36 -0.30
C THR A 109 -7.43 -2.55 -0.08
N GLY A 110 -8.09 -2.17 -1.16
CA GLY A 110 -9.41 -1.57 -1.16
C GLY A 110 -10.14 -1.85 -2.47
N THR A 111 -11.35 -1.31 -2.63
CA THR A 111 -12.26 -1.64 -3.74
C THR A 111 -11.61 -1.61 -5.11
N ASN A 112 -10.81 -0.58 -5.42
CA ASN A 112 -10.09 -0.47 -6.69
C ASN A 112 -8.59 -0.21 -6.53
N THR A 113 -8.04 -0.45 -5.34
CA THR A 113 -6.63 -0.21 -5.03
C THR A 113 -6.02 -1.48 -4.44
N GLN A 114 -4.95 -1.97 -5.07
CA GLN A 114 -4.15 -3.06 -4.51
C GLN A 114 -2.68 -2.71 -4.68
N ILE A 115 -1.96 -2.64 -3.58
CA ILE A 115 -0.53 -2.38 -3.54
C ILE A 115 0.12 -3.43 -2.65
N SER A 116 1.24 -3.97 -3.09
CA SER A 116 2.09 -4.84 -2.29
C SER A 116 3.53 -4.40 -2.49
N GLN A 117 4.19 -4.03 -1.41
CA GLN A 117 5.60 -3.65 -1.39
C GLN A 117 6.34 -4.58 -0.46
N GLU A 118 7.50 -5.02 -0.89
CA GLU A 118 8.39 -5.82 -0.06
C GLU A 118 9.74 -5.11 0.04
N SER A 119 10.23 -5.02 1.27
CA SER A 119 11.57 -4.54 1.59
C SER A 119 12.28 -5.59 2.41
N GLY A 120 13.46 -6.01 1.97
CA GLY A 120 14.38 -6.87 2.72
C GLY A 120 15.68 -6.13 3.04
N GLY A 121 16.31 -6.48 4.15
CA GLY A 121 17.60 -5.88 4.52
C GLY A 121 17.92 -5.96 6.00
N SER A 122 18.83 -5.09 6.44
CA SER A 122 19.16 -4.85 7.85
C SER A 122 19.23 -3.34 8.07
N GLY A 123 18.86 -2.84 9.25
CA GLY A 123 18.91 -1.41 9.56
C GLY A 123 17.53 -0.75 9.55
N ASN A 124 17.45 0.54 9.21
CA ASN A 124 16.19 1.26 9.25
C ASN A 124 15.43 1.09 7.92
N ILE A 125 14.17 0.68 8.03
CA ILE A 125 13.27 0.60 6.88
C ILE A 125 12.18 1.65 7.06
N GLN A 126 11.97 2.45 6.02
CA GLN A 126 10.97 3.51 5.95
C GLN A 126 10.14 3.36 4.67
N HIS A 127 8.84 3.12 4.83
CA HIS A 127 7.88 3.24 3.74
C HIS A 127 6.99 4.46 3.96
N THR A 128 6.84 5.27 2.93
CA THR A 128 5.93 6.42 2.91
C THR A 128 4.86 6.18 1.85
N LEU A 129 3.60 6.07 2.28
CA LEU A 129 2.46 6.08 1.37
C LEU A 129 1.82 7.47 1.40
N VAL A 130 1.82 8.15 0.25
CA VAL A 130 1.11 9.42 0.06
C VAL A 130 -0.26 9.10 -0.52
N ILE A 131 -1.32 9.25 0.28
CA ILE A 131 -2.69 8.91 -0.08
C ILE A 131 -3.48 10.19 -0.31
N ASN A 132 -3.87 10.45 -1.55
CA ASN A 132 -4.70 11.58 -1.93
C ASN A 132 -6.18 11.18 -1.95
N VAL A 133 -6.97 11.87 -1.13
CA VAL A 133 -8.42 11.68 -0.99
C VAL A 133 -9.16 12.81 -1.72
N PRO A 134 -10.16 12.50 -2.57
CA PRO A 134 -10.90 13.50 -3.36
C PRO A 134 -11.86 14.40 -2.56
#